data_AF-A0AAW8CCD0-F1
#
_entry.id   AF-A0AAW8CCD0-F1
#
_cell.length_a   1.000
_cell.length_b   1.000
_cell.length_c   1.000
_cell.angle_alpha   90.00
_cell.angle_beta   90.00
_cell.angle_gamma   90.00
#
_symmetry.space_group_name_H-M   'P 1'
#
loop_
_entity.id
_entity.type
_entity.pdbx_description
1 polymer ?
#
loop_
_entity_poly.entity_id
_entity_poly.type
_entity_poly.pdbx_seq_one_letter_code
_entity_poly.pdbx_strand_id
1 'polypeptide(L)'
;MSRNLFEKRIQIKPYEYPELLEFKDAIRHSYWLHTEFNFSSDIQDYKTVINQKERSVLTRSMLAISQIEVNVKRFWGDLYRYFPKPEIDDVGGTFAESEVRHKDAYSFLLEKLGLNDMFANITEIQPLMDRINYMEEFMREKEVGKEQFVLSLVLFSLFVEHISLFGQFLVIMSFNKHKNLFKGISNAVEATSKEEEIHGRFGIALYEILRNEHSELFSDDFYAELKGLANQALEAERSILAWIFEEGDLDFIDFKTVENYIMNRYNHSLSTLGLDAPYQVDDELLKETQWFDIEILSGKETDFFNKRSTDYSKKMKQITADDLF
;
A
#
# COMPACT_ATOMS: atom_id res chain seq x y z
N MET A 1 -28.19 14.42 -16.65
CA MET A 1 -28.44 13.09 -16.07
C MET A 1 -27.80 13.09 -14.71
N SER A 2 -28.47 12.57 -13.68
CA SER A 2 -27.81 12.36 -12.38
C SER A 2 -26.72 11.31 -12.58
N ARG A 3 -25.53 11.56 -12.03
CA ARG A 3 -24.47 10.56 -11.97
C ARG A 3 -24.94 9.41 -11.06
N ASN A 4 -24.60 8.18 -11.43
CA ASN A 4 -24.81 6.98 -10.63
C ASN A 4 -23.69 6.00 -10.93
N LEU A 5 -22.82 5.74 -9.96
CA LEU A 5 -21.61 4.94 -10.13
C LEU A 5 -21.92 3.45 -10.42
N PHE A 6 -23.05 2.93 -9.92
CA PHE A 6 -23.48 1.55 -10.12
C PHE A 6 -24.17 1.30 -11.47
N GLU A 7 -24.62 2.35 -12.17
CA GLU A 7 -25.32 2.19 -13.45
C GLU A 7 -24.34 1.96 -14.61
N LYS A 8 -24.58 0.91 -15.40
CA LYS A 8 -23.71 0.62 -16.55
C LYS A 8 -23.77 1.71 -17.61
N ARG A 9 -22.60 2.19 -18.02
CA ARG A 9 -22.43 3.02 -19.22
C ARG A 9 -21.60 2.27 -20.25
N ILE A 10 -22.12 2.13 -21.47
CA ILE A 10 -21.43 1.44 -22.57
C ILE A 10 -20.53 2.41 -23.34
N GLN A 11 -20.98 3.65 -23.51
CA GLN A 11 -20.26 4.64 -24.30
C GLN A 11 -18.98 5.06 -23.58
N ILE A 12 -17.85 5.08 -24.31
CA ILE A 12 -16.58 5.55 -23.75
C ILE A 12 -16.62 7.03 -23.36
N LYS A 13 -17.39 7.85 -24.09
CA LYS A 13 -17.50 9.30 -23.87
C LYS A 13 -18.95 9.78 -24.01
N PRO A 14 -19.32 10.90 -23.35
CA PRO A 14 -18.52 11.62 -22.36
C PRO A 14 -18.33 10.81 -21.06
N TYR A 15 -17.21 11.05 -20.35
CA TYR A 15 -17.01 10.48 -19.02
C TYR A 15 -17.96 11.14 -18.02
N GLU A 16 -18.48 10.36 -17.08
CA GLU A 16 -19.31 10.84 -15.96
C GLU A 16 -18.44 11.22 -14.76
N TYR A 17 -17.27 10.57 -14.63
CA TYR A 17 -16.29 10.76 -13.57
C TYR A 17 -14.89 11.11 -14.13
N PRO A 18 -14.76 12.17 -14.96
CA PRO A 18 -13.47 12.53 -15.55
C PRO A 18 -12.38 12.82 -14.51
N GLU A 19 -12.75 13.30 -13.32
CA GLU A 19 -11.83 13.57 -12.20
C GLU A 19 -11.07 12.32 -11.73
N LEU A 20 -11.66 11.13 -11.90
CA LEU A 20 -11.03 9.89 -11.45
C LEU A 20 -9.88 9.43 -12.37
N LEU A 21 -9.76 9.99 -13.58
CA LEU A 21 -8.69 9.64 -14.50
C LEU A 21 -7.33 10.23 -14.09
N GLU A 22 -7.31 11.24 -13.23
CA GLU A 22 -6.08 11.78 -12.68
C GLU A 22 -5.30 10.72 -11.90
N PHE A 23 -5.99 9.76 -11.25
CA PHE A 23 -5.35 8.64 -10.55
C PHE A 23 -4.65 7.67 -11.50
N LYS A 24 -5.26 7.35 -12.65
CA LYS A 24 -4.60 6.56 -13.70
C LYS A 24 -3.34 7.26 -14.18
N ASP A 25 -3.44 8.56 -14.46
CA ASP A 25 -2.28 9.30 -14.95
C ASP A 25 -1.23 9.43 -13.85
N ALA A 26 -1.58 9.59 -12.57
CA ALA A 26 -0.65 9.56 -11.45
C ALA A 26 0.16 8.25 -11.41
N ILE A 27 -0.50 7.07 -11.52
CA ILE A 27 0.20 5.77 -11.58
C ILE A 27 1.10 5.66 -12.81
N ARG A 28 0.68 6.17 -13.97
CA ARG A 28 1.53 6.19 -15.16
C ARG A 28 2.78 7.04 -14.97
N HIS A 29 2.69 8.13 -14.21
CA HIS A 29 3.85 8.99 -13.91
C HIS A 29 4.75 8.39 -12.82
N SER A 30 4.21 7.60 -11.89
CA SER A 30 4.99 6.88 -10.87
C SER A 30 5.54 5.55 -11.36
N TYR A 31 5.21 5.11 -12.59
CA TYR A 31 5.61 3.81 -13.12
C TYR A 31 7.08 3.50 -12.90
N TRP A 32 7.34 2.33 -12.32
CA TRP A 32 8.69 1.85 -12.01
C TRP A 32 8.77 0.33 -12.06
N LEU A 33 9.94 -0.19 -12.42
CA LEU A 33 10.27 -1.61 -12.31
C LEU A 33 11.44 -1.81 -11.36
N HIS A 34 11.42 -2.91 -10.60
CA HIS A 34 12.52 -3.24 -9.67
C HIS A 34 13.89 -3.36 -10.37
N THR A 35 13.91 -3.64 -11.67
CA THR A 35 15.14 -3.71 -12.48
C THR A 35 15.83 -2.35 -12.70
N GLU A 36 15.15 -1.25 -12.38
CA GLU A 36 15.70 0.11 -12.45
C GLU A 36 16.55 0.46 -11.22
N PHE A 37 16.42 -0.30 -10.13
CA PHE A 37 17.18 -0.13 -8.91
C PHE A 37 18.37 -1.09 -8.83
N ASN A 38 19.41 -0.67 -8.10
CA ASN A 38 20.58 -1.50 -7.84
C ASN A 38 20.59 -1.95 -6.37
N PHE A 39 20.50 -3.26 -6.16
CA PHE A 39 20.46 -3.89 -4.83
C PHE A 39 21.78 -4.56 -4.44
N SER A 40 22.85 -4.38 -5.21
CA SER A 40 24.10 -5.11 -4.98
C SER A 40 24.74 -4.75 -3.64
N SER A 41 24.74 -3.46 -3.29
CA SER A 41 25.18 -2.98 -1.98
C SER A 41 24.29 -3.53 -0.87
N ASP A 42 22.99 -3.54 -1.09
CA ASP A 42 21.95 -3.91 -0.13
C ASP A 42 22.09 -5.38 0.28
N ILE A 43 22.37 -6.26 -0.68
CA ILE A 43 22.63 -7.68 -0.43
C ILE A 43 23.91 -7.86 0.41
N GLN A 44 24.95 -7.04 0.16
CA GLN A 44 26.19 -7.08 0.92
C GLN A 44 26.00 -6.54 2.34
N ASP A 45 25.31 -5.41 2.47
CA ASP A 45 24.93 -4.79 3.75
C ASP A 45 24.14 -5.77 4.60
N TYR A 46 23.16 -6.43 3.96
CA TYR A 46 22.39 -7.50 4.59
C TYR A 46 23.36 -8.55 5.08
N LYS A 47 24.19 -9.16 4.24
CA LYS A 47 25.02 -10.31 4.64
C LYS A 47 26.13 -10.00 5.66
N THR A 48 26.65 -8.78 5.70
CA THR A 48 27.93 -8.52 6.39
C THR A 48 27.95 -7.33 7.33
N VAL A 49 27.00 -6.39 7.24
CA VAL A 49 27.03 -5.14 8.00
C VAL A 49 26.06 -5.18 9.18
N ILE A 50 24.82 -5.60 8.95
CA ILE A 50 23.79 -5.57 10.00
C ILE A 50 23.93 -6.72 11.00
N ASN A 51 23.58 -6.43 12.25
CA ASN A 51 23.55 -7.43 13.33
C ASN A 51 22.33 -8.35 13.22
N GLN A 52 22.23 -9.34 14.10
CA GLN A 52 21.14 -10.33 14.07
C GLN A 52 19.76 -9.69 14.28
N LYS A 53 19.62 -8.78 15.25
CA LYS A 53 18.37 -8.07 15.57
C LYS A 53 17.89 -7.24 14.38
N GLU A 54 18.78 -6.44 13.81
CA GLU A 54 18.56 -5.66 12.60
C GLU A 54 18.14 -6.53 11.41
N ARG A 55 18.80 -7.67 11.23
CA ARG A 55 18.47 -8.65 10.20
C ARG A 55 17.08 -9.23 10.41
N SER A 56 16.72 -9.57 11.63
CA SER A 56 15.40 -10.11 11.96
C SER A 56 14.30 -9.10 11.64
N VAL A 57 14.43 -7.85 12.12
CA VAL A 57 13.46 -6.77 11.86
C VAL A 57 13.30 -6.50 10.36
N LEU A 58 14.40 -6.36 9.62
CA LEU A 58 14.37 -6.12 8.18
C LEU A 58 13.71 -7.29 7.42
N THR A 59 14.09 -8.53 7.74
CA THR A 59 13.53 -9.74 7.11
C THR A 59 12.06 -9.90 7.38
N ARG A 60 11.61 -9.76 8.63
CA ARG A 60 10.20 -9.87 9.00
C ARG A 60 9.36 -8.76 8.35
N SER A 61 9.90 -7.54 8.24
CA SER A 61 9.25 -6.44 7.53
C SER A 61 9.06 -6.73 6.04
N MET A 62 10.10 -7.25 5.36
CA MET A 62 9.99 -7.64 3.95
C MET A 62 9.03 -8.81 3.73
N LEU A 63 9.04 -9.80 4.63
CA LEU A 63 8.10 -10.94 4.56
C LEU A 63 6.65 -10.47 4.71
N ALA A 64 6.37 -9.59 5.68
CA ALA A 64 5.05 -9.01 5.84
C ALA A 64 4.58 -8.29 4.56
N ILE A 65 5.38 -7.37 4.01
CA ILE A 65 5.06 -6.67 2.75
C ILE A 65 4.78 -7.66 1.61
N SER A 66 5.69 -8.61 1.40
CA SER A 66 5.60 -9.55 0.28
C SER A 66 4.36 -10.42 0.30
N GLN A 67 3.78 -10.68 1.47
CA GLN A 67 2.51 -11.39 1.56
C GLN A 67 1.38 -10.54 0.99
N ILE A 68 1.26 -9.31 1.48
CA ILE A 68 0.08 -8.44 1.31
C ILE A 68 -0.12 -8.14 -0.17
N GLU A 69 1.00 -7.83 -0.81
CA GLU A 69 1.16 -7.59 -2.24
C GLU A 69 0.59 -8.74 -3.10
N VAL A 70 0.49 -9.97 -2.58
CA VAL A 70 -0.11 -11.10 -3.34
C VAL A 70 -1.65 -11.02 -3.36
N ASN A 71 -2.28 -10.46 -2.32
CA ASN A 71 -3.72 -10.51 -2.09
C ASN A 71 -4.47 -9.23 -2.54
N VAL A 72 -3.82 -8.07 -2.50
CA VAL A 72 -4.38 -6.74 -2.83
C VAL A 72 -4.85 -6.64 -4.30
N LYS A 73 -4.08 -7.22 -5.21
CA LYS A 73 -4.23 -7.13 -6.68
C LYS A 73 -5.64 -7.32 -7.24
N ARG A 74 -6.39 -8.24 -6.64
CA ARG A 74 -7.69 -8.68 -7.19
C ARG A 74 -8.80 -7.67 -6.91
N PHE A 75 -8.66 -6.82 -5.89
CA PHE A 75 -9.69 -5.85 -5.56
C PHE A 75 -9.84 -4.81 -6.67
N TRP A 76 -8.73 -4.17 -7.07
CA TRP A 76 -8.73 -3.12 -8.09
C TRP A 76 -9.14 -3.61 -9.47
N GLY A 77 -8.65 -4.80 -9.88
CA GLY A 77 -9.00 -5.40 -11.16
C GLY A 77 -10.47 -5.80 -11.30
N ASP A 78 -11.18 -6.01 -10.18
CA ASP A 78 -12.59 -6.38 -10.15
C ASP A 78 -13.54 -5.16 -10.15
N LEU A 79 -13.04 -3.93 -10.01
CA LEU A 79 -13.88 -2.75 -9.80
C LEU A 79 -14.98 -2.57 -10.85
N TYR A 80 -14.68 -2.84 -12.12
CA TYR A 80 -15.66 -2.69 -13.20
C TYR A 80 -16.89 -3.60 -13.05
N ARG A 81 -16.77 -4.71 -12.30
CA ARG A 81 -17.92 -5.59 -11.98
C ARG A 81 -18.97 -4.87 -11.12
N TYR A 82 -18.54 -3.89 -10.32
CA TYR A 82 -19.37 -3.15 -9.36
C TYR A 82 -19.69 -1.74 -9.84
N PHE A 83 -18.71 -1.08 -10.46
CA PHE A 83 -18.80 0.25 -11.04
C PHE A 83 -18.59 0.19 -12.56
N PRO A 84 -19.63 -0.21 -13.32
CA PRO A 84 -19.53 -0.50 -14.75
C PRO A 84 -19.41 0.77 -15.62
N LYS A 85 -18.31 1.51 -15.43
CA LYS A 85 -17.95 2.75 -16.10
C LYS A 85 -16.57 2.58 -16.78
N PRO A 86 -16.42 2.92 -18.07
CA PRO A 86 -15.14 2.81 -18.78
C PRO A 86 -13.96 3.53 -18.10
N GLU A 87 -14.18 4.70 -17.49
CA GLU A 87 -13.15 5.44 -16.77
C GLU A 87 -12.74 4.79 -15.43
N ILE A 88 -13.60 3.99 -14.81
CA ILE A 88 -13.26 3.20 -13.64
C ILE A 88 -12.46 1.96 -14.05
N ASP A 89 -12.84 1.31 -15.15
CA ASP A 89 -12.11 0.17 -15.72
C ASP A 89 -10.66 0.56 -16.08
N ASP A 90 -10.49 1.74 -16.68
CA ASP A 90 -9.20 2.37 -16.96
C ASP A 90 -8.31 2.50 -15.72
N VAL A 91 -8.87 2.95 -14.58
CA VAL A 91 -8.12 3.12 -13.32
C VAL A 91 -7.86 1.76 -12.67
N GLY A 92 -8.89 0.92 -12.53
CA GLY A 92 -8.79 -0.40 -11.90
C GLY A 92 -7.79 -1.31 -12.62
N GLY A 93 -7.78 -1.32 -13.96
CA GLY A 93 -6.79 -2.05 -14.74
C GLY A 93 -5.37 -1.50 -14.61
N THR A 94 -5.21 -0.18 -14.42
CA THR A 94 -3.90 0.44 -14.19
C THR A 94 -3.36 0.11 -12.81
N PHE A 95 -4.20 0.14 -11.77
CA PHE A 95 -3.83 -0.23 -10.41
C PHE A 95 -3.55 -1.73 -10.30
N ALA A 96 -4.36 -2.57 -10.95
CA ALA A 96 -4.08 -4.01 -10.97
C ALA A 96 -2.69 -4.33 -11.57
N GLU A 97 -2.17 -3.51 -12.49
CA GLU A 97 -0.82 -3.67 -13.03
C GLU A 97 0.27 -3.15 -12.08
N SER A 98 0.07 -2.04 -11.35
CA SER A 98 1.06 -1.56 -10.36
C SER A 98 1.34 -2.61 -9.31
N GLU A 99 0.30 -3.24 -8.80
CA GLU A 99 0.38 -4.36 -7.85
C GLU A 99 1.20 -5.54 -8.39
N VAL A 100 1.17 -5.80 -9.71
CA VAL A 100 2.06 -6.79 -10.35
C VAL A 100 3.52 -6.41 -10.18
N ARG A 101 3.87 -5.14 -10.46
CA ARG A 101 5.23 -4.62 -10.34
C ARG A 101 5.74 -4.66 -8.90
N HIS A 102 4.89 -4.32 -7.93
CA HIS A 102 5.25 -4.36 -6.51
C HIS A 102 5.58 -5.78 -6.03
N LYS A 103 4.65 -6.73 -6.23
CA LYS A 103 4.90 -8.14 -5.90
C LYS A 103 6.15 -8.70 -6.60
N ASP A 104 6.38 -8.37 -7.87
CA ASP A 104 7.58 -8.82 -8.58
C ASP A 104 8.85 -8.23 -7.95
N ALA A 105 8.81 -6.98 -7.49
CA ALA A 105 9.91 -6.33 -6.77
C ALA A 105 10.23 -7.04 -5.44
N TYR A 106 9.23 -7.29 -4.59
CA TYR A 106 9.44 -7.95 -3.31
C TYR A 106 9.80 -9.43 -3.46
N SER A 107 9.21 -10.12 -4.45
CA SER A 107 9.62 -11.49 -4.80
C SER A 107 11.08 -11.54 -5.23
N PHE A 108 11.55 -10.59 -6.04
CA PHE A 108 12.94 -10.50 -6.44
C PHE A 108 13.87 -10.27 -5.24
N LEU A 109 13.50 -9.36 -4.32
CA LEU A 109 14.29 -9.07 -3.11
C LEU A 109 14.41 -10.30 -2.21
N LEU A 110 13.30 -11.02 -1.97
CA LEU A 110 13.30 -12.26 -1.20
C LEU A 110 14.26 -13.29 -1.80
N GLU A 111 14.23 -13.48 -3.13
CA GLU A 111 15.14 -14.39 -3.82
C GLU A 111 16.61 -13.98 -3.63
N LYS A 112 16.94 -12.70 -3.84
CA LYS A 112 18.33 -12.21 -3.77
C LYS A 112 18.90 -12.22 -2.36
N LEU A 113 18.06 -12.10 -1.35
CA LEU A 113 18.45 -12.19 0.05
C LEU A 113 18.46 -13.63 0.58
N GLY A 114 18.01 -14.62 -0.22
CA GLY A 114 17.99 -16.03 0.16
C GLY A 114 16.87 -16.38 1.13
N LEU A 115 15.72 -15.71 1.01
CA LEU A 115 14.58 -15.81 1.94
C LEU A 115 13.42 -16.68 1.41
N ASN A 116 13.60 -17.36 0.27
CA ASN A 116 12.56 -18.17 -0.37
C ASN A 116 11.97 -19.24 0.57
N ASP A 117 12.81 -19.91 1.36
CA ASP A 117 12.34 -20.96 2.29
C ASP A 117 11.47 -20.36 3.41
N MET A 118 11.79 -19.16 3.89
CA MET A 118 10.96 -18.48 4.89
C MET A 118 9.61 -18.07 4.29
N PHE A 119 9.61 -17.58 3.06
CA PHE A 119 8.38 -17.22 2.36
C PHE A 119 7.50 -18.46 2.06
N ALA A 120 8.10 -19.60 1.73
CA ALA A 120 7.36 -20.85 1.52
C ALA A 120 6.65 -21.35 2.78
N ASN A 121 7.16 -20.98 3.96
CA ASN A 121 6.59 -21.33 5.26
C ASN A 121 5.87 -20.16 5.93
N ILE A 122 5.43 -19.15 5.16
CA ILE A 122 4.74 -17.97 5.69
C ILE A 122 3.44 -18.33 6.44
N THR A 123 2.83 -19.47 6.09
CA THR A 123 1.62 -19.98 6.74
C THR A 123 1.86 -20.47 8.17
N GLU A 124 3.11 -20.64 8.58
CA GLU A 124 3.47 -20.99 9.96
C GLU A 124 3.57 -19.75 10.87
N ILE A 125 3.55 -18.55 10.29
CA ILE A 125 3.69 -17.28 11.02
C ILE A 125 2.30 -16.77 11.40
N GLN A 126 1.90 -16.99 12.65
CA GLN A 126 0.54 -16.72 13.12
C GLN A 126 0.06 -15.28 12.86
N PRO A 127 0.82 -14.20 13.15
CA PRO A 127 0.36 -12.84 12.89
C PRO A 127 0.09 -12.55 11.41
N LEU A 128 0.84 -13.18 10.49
CA LEU A 128 0.61 -13.06 9.05
C LEU A 128 -0.63 -13.87 8.62
N MET A 129 -0.84 -15.05 9.21
CA MET A 129 -2.05 -15.84 8.98
C MET A 129 -3.31 -15.18 9.51
N ASP A 130 -3.26 -14.58 10.70
CA ASP A 130 -4.39 -13.81 11.26
C ASP A 130 -4.76 -12.66 10.31
N ARG A 131 -3.74 -12.01 9.73
CA ARG A 131 -3.94 -11.00 8.68
C ARG A 131 -4.60 -11.56 7.43
N ILE A 132 -4.09 -12.67 6.90
CA ILE A 132 -4.67 -13.33 5.73
C ILE A 132 -6.14 -13.69 5.99
N ASN A 133 -6.43 -14.28 7.14
CA ASN A 133 -7.77 -14.74 7.48
C ASN A 133 -8.78 -13.59 7.52
N TYR A 134 -8.44 -12.45 8.15
CA TYR A 134 -9.36 -11.31 8.16
C TYR A 134 -9.54 -10.74 6.74
N MET A 135 -8.46 -10.64 5.94
CA MET A 135 -8.55 -10.12 4.58
C MET A 135 -9.41 -11.02 3.69
N GLU A 136 -9.26 -12.34 3.80
CA GLU A 136 -10.06 -13.30 3.03
C GLU A 136 -11.53 -13.30 3.44
N GLU A 137 -11.82 -13.27 4.73
CA GLU A 137 -13.19 -13.20 5.26
C GLU A 137 -13.92 -11.98 4.71
N PHE A 138 -13.27 -10.82 4.83
CA PHE A 138 -13.80 -9.56 4.36
C PHE A 138 -13.93 -9.50 2.83
N MET A 139 -12.95 -10.00 2.08
CA MET A 139 -12.99 -10.03 0.61
C MET A 139 -14.05 -10.99 0.06
N ARG A 140 -14.50 -11.98 0.84
CA ARG A 140 -15.59 -12.88 0.48
C ARG A 140 -16.95 -12.17 0.58
N GLU A 141 -17.12 -11.25 1.52
CA GLU A 141 -18.40 -10.58 1.75
C GLU A 141 -18.73 -9.52 0.70
N LYS A 142 -17.75 -9.04 -0.07
CA LYS A 142 -17.94 -8.03 -1.14
C LYS A 142 -18.99 -8.44 -2.20
N GLU A 143 -19.22 -9.74 -2.40
CA GLU A 143 -20.17 -10.27 -3.38
C GLU A 143 -21.62 -10.41 -2.82
N VAL A 144 -21.84 -10.13 -1.52
CA VAL A 144 -23.16 -10.27 -0.86
C VAL A 144 -24.16 -9.22 -1.34
N GLY A 145 -23.68 -8.00 -1.61
CA GLY A 145 -24.54 -6.88 -2.03
C GLY A 145 -23.76 -5.57 -2.15
N LYS A 146 -24.47 -4.52 -2.57
CA LYS A 146 -23.86 -3.18 -2.76
C LYS A 146 -23.34 -2.58 -1.45
N GLU A 147 -24.09 -2.71 -0.36
CA GLU A 147 -23.69 -2.23 0.97
C GLU A 147 -22.36 -2.85 1.40
N GLN A 148 -22.26 -4.18 1.32
CA GLN A 148 -21.06 -4.93 1.70
C GLN A 148 -19.90 -4.66 0.75
N PHE A 149 -20.16 -4.48 -0.55
CA PHE A 149 -19.10 -4.02 -1.46
C PHE A 149 -18.57 -2.63 -1.09
N VAL A 150 -19.45 -1.68 -0.76
CA VAL A 150 -19.03 -0.32 -0.36
C VAL A 150 -18.27 -0.36 0.97
N LEU A 151 -18.73 -1.17 1.92
CA LEU A 151 -18.00 -1.45 3.15
C LEU A 151 -16.62 -2.01 2.82
N SER A 152 -16.56 -2.92 1.84
CA SER A 152 -15.32 -3.52 1.40
C SER A 152 -14.34 -2.54 0.74
N LEU A 153 -14.87 -1.64 -0.08
CA LEU A 153 -14.09 -0.58 -0.69
C LEU A 153 -13.48 0.35 0.36
N VAL A 154 -14.29 0.81 1.31
CA VAL A 154 -13.86 1.78 2.32
C VAL A 154 -12.83 1.16 3.25
N LEU A 155 -13.06 -0.06 3.77
CA LEU A 155 -12.09 -0.69 4.66
C LEU A 155 -10.78 -1.00 3.93
N PHE A 156 -10.85 -1.53 2.69
CA PHE A 156 -9.65 -1.83 1.91
C PHE A 156 -8.81 -0.57 1.66
N SER A 157 -9.40 0.48 1.12
CA SER A 157 -8.64 1.67 0.73
C SER A 157 -8.09 2.48 1.92
N LEU A 158 -8.86 2.63 2.99
CA LEU A 158 -8.47 3.50 4.12
C LEU A 158 -7.71 2.77 5.23
N PHE A 159 -7.88 1.46 5.36
CA PHE A 159 -7.29 0.70 6.46
C PHE A 159 -6.33 -0.41 6.00
N VAL A 160 -6.45 -0.89 4.76
CA VAL A 160 -5.45 -1.81 4.20
C VAL A 160 -4.37 -1.02 3.46
N GLU A 161 -4.67 -0.39 2.32
CA GLU A 161 -3.68 0.34 1.52
C GLU A 161 -2.98 1.42 2.36
N HIS A 162 -3.76 2.23 3.10
CA HIS A 162 -3.26 3.44 3.75
C HIS A 162 -2.59 3.22 5.10
N ILE A 163 -2.65 2.03 5.70
CA ILE A 163 -2.11 1.76 7.06
C ILE A 163 -1.22 0.51 7.06
N SER A 164 -1.71 -0.55 6.47
CA SER A 164 -1.31 -1.95 6.68
C SER A 164 0.08 -2.27 6.10
N LEU A 165 0.63 -1.41 5.23
CA LEU A 165 1.99 -1.52 4.68
C LEU A 165 2.96 -0.44 5.20
N PHE A 166 2.41 0.69 5.67
CA PHE A 166 3.19 1.89 5.96
C PHE A 166 4.08 1.74 7.19
N GLY A 167 3.71 0.89 8.16
CA GLY A 167 4.57 0.56 9.29
C GLY A 167 5.85 -0.16 8.84
N GLN A 168 5.71 -1.14 7.95
CA GLN A 168 6.82 -1.91 7.40
C GLN A 168 7.69 -1.04 6.48
N PHE A 169 7.07 -0.17 5.67
CA PHE A 169 7.79 0.80 4.84
C PHE A 169 8.65 1.75 5.68
N LEU A 170 8.08 2.32 6.74
CA LEU A 170 8.78 3.19 7.69
C LEU A 170 9.99 2.46 8.30
N VAL A 171 9.79 1.22 8.79
CA VAL A 171 10.87 0.41 9.37
C VAL A 171 12.00 0.19 8.36
N ILE A 172 11.70 -0.20 7.12
CA ILE A 172 12.73 -0.46 6.11
C ILE A 172 13.48 0.82 5.74
N MET A 173 12.76 1.91 5.47
CA MET A 173 13.39 3.18 5.09
C MET A 173 14.21 3.81 6.22
N SER A 174 13.88 3.51 7.48
CA SER A 174 14.64 3.99 8.65
C SER A 174 16.11 3.52 8.65
N PHE A 175 16.41 2.34 8.09
CA PHE A 175 17.80 1.89 7.93
C PHE A 175 18.60 2.81 7.00
N ASN A 176 18.02 3.26 5.91
CA ASN A 176 18.67 4.21 5.02
C ASN A 176 18.77 5.57 5.69
N LYS A 177 17.69 6.03 6.31
CA LYS A 177 17.63 7.31 7.01
C LYS A 177 18.72 7.47 8.07
N HIS A 178 18.88 6.47 8.94
CA HIS A 178 19.72 6.59 10.14
C HIS A 178 21.08 5.90 9.99
N LYS A 179 21.20 4.89 9.13
CA LYS A 179 22.46 4.13 8.93
C LYS A 179 23.04 4.25 7.53
N ASN A 180 22.34 4.89 6.58
CA ASN A 180 22.77 5.01 5.18
C ASN A 180 23.02 3.63 4.52
N LEU A 181 22.23 2.63 4.93
CA LEU A 181 22.22 1.26 4.41
C LEU A 181 20.96 1.01 3.57
N PHE A 182 20.99 -0.02 2.73
CA PHE A 182 19.81 -0.48 1.96
C PHE A 182 19.18 0.60 1.06
N LYS A 183 20.00 1.38 0.36
CA LYS A 183 19.54 2.47 -0.53
C LYS A 183 18.68 1.96 -1.67
N GLY A 184 19.04 0.84 -2.29
CA GLY A 184 18.27 0.23 -3.37
C GLY A 184 16.90 -0.22 -2.89
N ILE A 185 16.84 -0.92 -1.75
CA ILE A 185 15.59 -1.35 -1.12
C ILE A 185 14.76 -0.13 -0.70
N SER A 186 15.38 0.89 -0.10
CA SER A 186 14.71 2.14 0.29
C SER A 186 14.07 2.85 -0.91
N ASN A 187 14.74 2.89 -2.06
CA ASN A 187 14.17 3.49 -3.28
C ASN A 187 12.96 2.69 -3.80
N ALA A 188 13.02 1.35 -3.73
CA ALA A 188 11.90 0.50 -4.12
C ALA A 188 10.70 0.71 -3.18
N VAL A 189 10.94 0.75 -1.86
CA VAL A 189 9.90 1.03 -0.86
C VAL A 189 9.32 2.44 -1.03
N GLU A 190 10.15 3.45 -1.30
CA GLU A 190 9.67 4.81 -1.61
C GLU A 190 8.74 4.80 -2.83
N ALA A 191 9.13 4.09 -3.90
CA ALA A 191 8.33 3.97 -5.11
C ALA A 191 7.00 3.25 -4.87
N THR A 192 7.00 2.13 -4.14
CA THR A 192 5.77 1.43 -3.71
C THR A 192 4.88 2.35 -2.89
N SER A 193 5.41 2.99 -1.85
CA SER A 193 4.63 3.83 -0.92
C SER A 193 3.90 5.00 -1.61
N LYS A 194 4.45 5.53 -2.70
CA LYS A 194 3.80 6.56 -3.51
C LYS A 194 2.62 6.02 -4.30
N GLU A 195 2.72 4.82 -4.83
CA GLU A 195 1.62 4.17 -5.54
C GLU A 195 0.50 3.77 -4.56
N GLU A 196 0.85 3.25 -3.38
CA GLU A 196 -0.11 2.94 -2.30
C GLU A 196 -0.88 4.17 -1.81
N GLU A 197 -0.19 5.32 -1.69
CA GLU A 197 -0.85 6.58 -1.35
C GLU A 197 -1.85 7.02 -2.44
N ILE A 198 -1.53 6.80 -3.71
CA ILE A 198 -2.45 7.06 -4.83
C ILE A 198 -3.66 6.12 -4.75
N HIS A 199 -3.46 4.84 -4.44
CA HIS A 199 -4.53 3.85 -4.28
C HIS A 199 -5.50 4.22 -3.15
N GLY A 200 -4.97 4.56 -1.98
CA GLY A 200 -5.77 5.01 -0.83
C GLY A 200 -6.60 6.25 -1.14
N ARG A 201 -5.98 7.26 -1.79
CA ARG A 201 -6.68 8.50 -2.19
C ARG A 201 -7.78 8.27 -3.22
N PHE A 202 -7.60 7.31 -4.14
CA PHE A 202 -8.65 6.93 -5.08
C PHE A 202 -9.85 6.31 -4.36
N GLY A 203 -9.62 5.45 -3.38
CA GLY A 203 -10.70 4.90 -2.55
C GLY A 203 -11.46 5.95 -1.76
N ILE A 204 -10.77 6.97 -1.23
CA ILE A 204 -11.41 8.13 -0.58
C ILE A 204 -12.29 8.89 -1.58
N ALA A 205 -11.79 9.15 -2.80
CA ALA A 205 -12.58 9.82 -3.82
C ALA A 205 -13.84 9.02 -4.21
N LEU A 206 -13.74 7.70 -4.32
CA LEU A 206 -14.91 6.83 -4.55
C LEU A 206 -15.89 6.87 -3.37
N TYR A 207 -15.39 6.85 -2.13
CA TYR A 207 -16.21 6.99 -0.92
C TYR A 207 -17.01 8.30 -0.94
N GLU A 208 -16.38 9.43 -1.24
CA GLU A 208 -17.05 10.73 -1.30
C GLU A 208 -18.14 10.77 -2.39
N ILE A 209 -17.85 10.20 -3.57
CA ILE A 209 -18.83 10.08 -4.66
C ILE A 209 -20.02 9.23 -4.23
N LEU A 210 -19.77 8.05 -3.66
CA LEU A 210 -20.82 7.15 -3.19
C LEU A 210 -21.66 7.78 -2.08
N ARG A 211 -21.04 8.49 -1.14
CA ARG A 211 -21.75 9.20 -0.07
C ARG A 211 -22.69 10.27 -0.63
N ASN A 212 -22.30 10.93 -1.72
CA ASN A 212 -23.12 11.94 -2.39
C ASN A 212 -24.24 11.32 -3.25
N GLU A 213 -23.97 10.22 -3.95
CA GLU A 213 -24.93 9.58 -4.87
C GLU A 213 -25.89 8.61 -4.18
N HIS A 214 -25.43 7.99 -3.09
CA HIS A 214 -26.05 6.86 -2.39
C HIS A 214 -25.93 6.99 -0.87
N SER A 215 -26.31 8.16 -0.32
CA SER A 215 -26.22 8.46 1.11
C SER A 215 -26.93 7.43 2.01
N GLU A 216 -27.94 6.72 1.48
CA GLU A 216 -28.67 5.65 2.16
C GLU A 216 -27.79 4.45 2.56
N LEU A 217 -26.67 4.23 1.88
CA LEU A 217 -25.72 3.15 2.18
C LEU A 217 -24.88 3.44 3.43
N PHE A 218 -24.80 4.70 3.86
CA PHE A 218 -23.93 5.18 4.94
C PHE A 218 -24.73 5.43 6.22
N SER A 219 -25.41 4.38 6.69
CA SER A 219 -26.16 4.38 7.94
C SER A 219 -25.25 4.32 9.17
N ASP A 220 -25.82 4.55 10.36
CA ASP A 220 -25.10 4.35 11.62
C ASP A 220 -24.59 2.90 11.77
N ASP A 221 -25.36 1.93 11.27
CA ASP A 221 -24.98 0.51 11.27
C ASP A 221 -23.76 0.26 10.38
N PHE A 222 -23.70 0.89 9.19
CA PHE A 222 -22.54 0.82 8.31
C PHE A 222 -21.27 1.31 9.02
N TYR A 223 -21.34 2.46 9.68
CA TYR A 223 -20.18 3.02 10.39
C TYR A 223 -19.81 2.20 11.63
N ALA A 224 -20.78 1.61 12.32
CA ALA A 224 -20.53 0.71 13.44
C ALA A 224 -19.80 -0.56 13.00
N GLU A 225 -20.24 -1.17 11.90
CA GLU A 225 -19.61 -2.35 11.29
C GLU A 225 -18.21 -2.02 10.77
N LEU A 226 -18.06 -0.92 10.02
CA LEU A 226 -16.78 -0.43 9.53
C LEU A 226 -15.78 -0.21 10.66
N LYS A 227 -16.20 0.41 11.77
CA LYS A 227 -15.33 0.62 12.94
C LYS A 227 -14.92 -0.69 13.59
N GLY A 228 -15.82 -1.67 13.65
CA GLY A 228 -15.51 -3.02 14.12
C GLY A 228 -14.41 -3.68 13.29
N LEU A 229 -14.57 -3.67 11.96
CA LEU A 229 -13.60 -4.23 11.02
C LEU A 229 -12.27 -3.46 11.01
N ALA A 230 -12.33 -2.14 11.07
CA ALA A 230 -11.15 -1.28 11.14
C ALA A 230 -10.32 -1.57 12.40
N ASN A 231 -10.95 -1.76 13.56
CA ASN A 231 -10.26 -2.17 14.78
C ASN A 231 -9.62 -3.56 14.64
N GLN A 232 -10.27 -4.51 13.99
CA GLN A 232 -9.68 -5.83 13.73
C GLN A 232 -8.44 -5.73 12.84
N ALA A 233 -8.51 -4.95 11.76
CA ALA A 233 -7.37 -4.68 10.89
C ALA A 233 -6.21 -4.03 11.67
N LEU A 234 -6.51 -3.07 12.54
CA LEU A 234 -5.49 -2.41 13.37
C LEU A 234 -4.81 -3.38 14.34
N GLU A 235 -5.57 -4.25 15.01
CA GLU A 235 -5.00 -5.24 15.93
C GLU A 235 -4.16 -6.30 15.20
N ALA A 236 -4.55 -6.67 13.98
CA ALA A 236 -3.72 -7.52 13.12
C ALA A 236 -2.38 -6.82 12.78
N GLU A 237 -2.40 -5.53 12.44
CA GLU A 237 -1.16 -4.76 12.21
C GLU A 237 -0.28 -4.65 13.44
N ARG A 238 -0.86 -4.40 14.62
CA ARG A 238 -0.11 -4.36 15.88
C ARG A 238 0.53 -5.70 16.19
N SER A 239 -0.17 -6.80 15.90
CA SER A 239 0.36 -8.16 16.08
C SER A 239 1.53 -8.45 15.13
N ILE A 240 1.44 -8.00 13.88
CA ILE A 240 2.55 -8.08 12.91
C ILE A 240 3.72 -7.22 13.36
N LEU A 241 3.47 -6.00 13.81
CA LEU A 241 4.52 -5.11 14.30
C LEU A 241 5.23 -5.71 15.52
N ALA A 242 4.48 -6.28 16.46
CA ALA A 242 5.04 -6.95 17.63
C ALA A 242 5.90 -8.14 17.23
N TRP A 243 5.48 -8.89 16.20
CA TRP A 243 6.30 -9.95 15.62
C TRP A 243 7.55 -9.41 14.92
N ILE A 244 7.48 -8.31 14.17
CA ILE A 244 8.65 -7.69 13.54
C ILE A 244 9.71 -7.33 14.58
N PHE A 245 9.29 -6.78 15.72
CA PHE A 245 10.16 -6.33 16.82
C PHE A 245 10.36 -7.37 17.94
N GLU A 246 10.03 -8.65 17.72
CA GLU A 246 10.11 -9.69 18.77
C GLU A 246 11.53 -9.86 19.34
N GLU A 247 12.57 -9.65 18.53
CA GLU A 247 13.98 -9.70 18.95
C GLU A 247 14.48 -8.39 19.59
N GLY A 248 13.58 -7.42 19.78
CA GLY A 248 13.81 -6.14 20.43
C GLY A 248 13.90 -4.96 19.45
N ASP A 249 13.84 -3.76 20.03
CA ASP A 249 13.89 -2.49 19.32
C ASP A 249 15.21 -2.25 18.60
N LEU A 250 15.18 -1.50 17.50
CA LEU A 250 16.39 -1.01 16.86
C LEU A 250 16.84 0.29 17.54
N ASP A 251 18.16 0.51 17.61
CA ASP A 251 18.72 1.67 18.31
C ASP A 251 18.30 3.02 17.70
N PHE A 252 17.75 3.00 16.48
CA PHE A 252 17.31 4.17 15.72
C PHE A 252 15.81 4.19 15.42
N ILE A 253 15.07 3.13 15.73
CA ILE A 253 13.61 3.08 15.62
C ILE A 253 13.06 1.97 16.52
N ASP A 254 12.14 2.31 17.40
CA ASP A 254 11.53 1.36 18.33
C ASP A 254 10.08 1.02 17.95
N PHE A 255 9.56 -0.06 18.55
CA PHE A 255 8.19 -0.51 18.35
C PHE A 255 7.18 0.61 18.64
N LYS A 256 7.40 1.40 19.70
CA LYS A 256 6.45 2.41 20.17
C LYS A 256 6.35 3.58 19.17
N THR A 257 7.46 4.00 18.58
CA THR A 257 7.49 5.04 17.54
C THR A 257 6.73 4.58 16.29
N VAL A 258 6.93 3.34 15.84
CA VAL A 258 6.21 2.79 14.68
C VAL A 258 4.73 2.59 14.99
N GLU A 259 4.38 2.07 16.18
CA GLU A 259 2.99 1.91 16.61
C GLU A 259 2.27 3.27 16.66
N ASN A 260 2.91 4.29 17.23
CA ASN A 260 2.36 5.64 17.30
C ASN A 260 2.09 6.23 15.90
N TYR A 261 2.98 5.98 14.95
CA TYR A 261 2.79 6.36 13.54
C TYR A 261 1.58 5.65 12.92
N ILE A 262 1.44 4.33 13.12
CA ILE A 262 0.28 3.55 12.63
C ILE A 262 -1.02 4.07 13.27
N MET A 263 -1.04 4.34 14.57
CA MET A 263 -2.21 4.88 15.27
C MET A 263 -2.60 6.26 14.72
N ASN A 264 -1.62 7.12 14.40
CA ASN A 264 -1.88 8.41 13.78
C ASN A 264 -2.55 8.26 12.40
N ARG A 265 -2.07 7.33 11.55
CA ARG A 265 -2.70 7.04 10.26
C ARG A 265 -4.11 6.49 10.42
N TYR A 266 -4.31 5.56 11.36
CA TYR A 266 -5.63 5.02 11.69
C TYR A 266 -6.62 6.12 12.10
N ASN A 267 -6.20 7.02 12.99
CA ASN A 267 -7.00 8.17 13.40
C ASN A 267 -7.32 9.09 12.22
N HIS A 268 -6.37 9.31 11.32
CA HIS A 268 -6.58 10.12 10.12
C HIS A 268 -7.61 9.48 9.18
N SER A 269 -7.54 8.17 8.97
CA SER A 269 -8.53 7.41 8.19
C SER A 269 -9.94 7.52 8.78
N LEU A 270 -10.09 7.39 10.10
CA LEU A 270 -11.39 7.62 10.77
C LEU A 270 -11.87 9.07 10.63
N SER A 271 -10.98 10.04 10.80
CA SER A 271 -11.31 11.47 10.70
C SER A 271 -11.78 11.84 9.28
N THR A 272 -11.20 11.22 8.25
CA THR A 272 -11.60 11.38 6.85
C THR A 272 -13.04 10.93 6.61
N LEU A 273 -13.49 9.91 7.36
CA LEU A 273 -14.86 9.42 7.34
C LEU A 273 -15.83 10.27 8.19
N GLY A 274 -15.32 11.24 8.95
CA GLY A 274 -16.07 12.03 9.92
C GLY A 274 -16.32 11.28 11.24
N LEU A 275 -15.51 10.27 11.56
CA LEU A 275 -15.62 9.48 12.79
C LEU A 275 -14.61 9.95 13.85
N ASP A 276 -14.96 9.77 15.12
CA ASP A 276 -14.08 10.09 16.24
C ASP A 276 -12.82 9.23 16.23
N ALA A 277 -11.66 9.88 16.29
CA ALA A 277 -10.34 9.29 16.42
C ALA A 277 -10.10 8.83 17.88
N PRO A 278 -10.01 7.53 18.17
CA PRO A 278 -10.02 7.03 19.56
C PRO A 278 -8.64 6.98 20.21
N TYR A 279 -7.54 7.01 19.44
CA TYR A 279 -6.20 6.83 19.97
C TYR A 279 -5.54 8.17 20.29
N GLN A 280 -4.89 8.26 21.44
CA GLN A 280 -4.05 9.41 21.76
C GLN A 280 -2.68 9.22 21.11
N VAL A 281 -2.32 10.13 20.20
CA VAL A 281 -1.01 10.14 19.53
C VAL A 281 -0.02 10.94 20.36
N ASP A 282 1.19 10.42 20.52
CA ASP A 282 2.34 11.10 21.10
C ASP A 282 3.02 11.96 20.03
N ASP A 283 2.92 13.29 20.17
CA ASP A 283 3.46 14.25 19.20
C ASP A 283 4.99 14.20 19.09
N GLU A 284 5.70 13.82 20.15
CA GLU A 284 7.17 13.72 20.08
C GLU A 284 7.61 12.51 19.27
N LEU A 285 6.96 11.35 19.48
CA LEU A 285 7.22 10.16 18.67
C LEU A 285 6.78 10.36 17.21
N LEU A 286 5.71 11.12 16.96
CA LEU A 286 5.27 11.42 15.59
C LEU A 286 6.28 12.33 14.86
N LYS A 287 6.93 13.26 15.56
CA LYS A 287 8.00 14.09 14.96
C LYS A 287 9.19 13.24 14.50
N GLU A 288 9.48 12.14 15.19
CA GLU A 288 10.57 11.22 14.80
C GLU A 288 10.33 10.53 13.45
N THR A 289 9.06 10.38 13.03
CA THR A 289 8.67 9.74 11.76
C THR A 289 8.28 10.73 10.68
N GLN A 290 8.22 12.03 10.98
CA GLN A 290 7.82 13.08 10.02
C GLN A 290 8.63 13.09 8.72
N TRP A 291 9.91 12.68 8.77
CA TRP A 291 10.74 12.58 7.57
C TRP A 291 10.19 11.59 6.55
N PHE A 292 9.49 10.54 6.99
CA PHE A 292 8.91 9.52 6.14
C PHE A 292 7.71 10.08 5.37
N ASP A 293 6.82 10.80 6.06
CA ASP A 293 5.72 11.52 5.40
C ASP A 293 6.25 12.54 4.40
N ILE A 294 7.34 13.25 4.72
CA ILE A 294 7.98 14.16 3.77
C ILE A 294 8.50 13.38 2.56
N GLU A 295 9.16 12.23 2.72
CA GLU A 295 9.67 11.44 1.59
C GLU A 295 8.55 10.88 0.70
N ILE A 296 7.40 10.49 1.28
CA ILE A 296 6.23 10.01 0.55
C ILE A 296 5.49 11.18 -0.15
N LEU A 297 5.18 12.24 0.60
CA LEU A 297 4.35 13.35 0.14
C LEU A 297 5.13 14.40 -0.64
N SER A 298 6.45 14.46 -0.49
CA SER A 298 7.29 15.24 -1.39
C SER A 298 7.33 14.56 -2.74
N GLY A 299 6.28 14.82 -3.52
CA GLY A 299 6.52 15.13 -4.92
C GLY A 299 7.65 16.15 -4.95
N LYS A 300 8.62 15.96 -5.84
CA LYS A 300 9.57 17.02 -6.21
C LYS A 300 8.80 18.18 -6.88
N GLU A 301 7.84 18.80 -6.20
CA GLU A 301 7.06 19.93 -6.71
C GLU A 301 7.93 21.18 -6.91
N THR A 302 9.15 21.19 -6.38
CA THR A 302 10.16 22.24 -6.63
C THR A 302 11.27 21.85 -7.61
N ASP A 303 11.23 20.64 -8.21
CA ASP A 303 12.21 20.19 -9.21
C ASP A 303 11.56 19.51 -10.44
N PHE A 304 10.23 19.62 -10.57
CA PHE A 304 9.44 19.06 -11.68
C PHE A 304 9.78 19.71 -13.05
N PHE A 305 10.39 20.91 -13.07
CA PHE A 305 10.73 21.64 -14.30
C PHE A 305 12.23 21.91 -14.55
N ASN A 306 13.16 21.55 -13.64
CA ASN A 306 14.57 21.95 -13.78
C ASN A 306 15.64 20.86 -13.59
N LYS A 307 15.27 19.62 -13.27
CA LYS A 307 16.17 18.50 -13.56
C LYS A 307 15.92 17.98 -14.97
N ARG A 308 16.77 18.40 -15.91
CA ARG A 308 17.06 17.57 -17.08
C ARG A 308 17.31 16.16 -16.57
N SER A 309 16.49 15.22 -17.03
CA SER A 309 16.77 13.79 -17.02
C SER A 309 18.27 13.59 -17.23
N THR A 310 18.98 13.18 -16.19
CA THR A 310 20.35 12.67 -16.36
C THR A 310 20.20 11.35 -17.10
N ASP A 311 20.26 11.44 -18.43
CA ASP A 311 20.39 10.39 -19.43
C ASP A 311 20.12 8.96 -18.93
N TYR A 312 18.86 8.55 -18.95
CA TYR A 312 18.55 7.16 -19.25
C TYR A 312 18.56 7.02 -20.77
N SER A 313 19.71 6.61 -21.32
CA SER A 313 19.67 5.82 -22.54
C SER A 313 18.79 4.62 -22.22
N LYS A 314 17.56 4.58 -22.76
CA LYS A 314 16.71 3.39 -22.77
C LYS A 314 17.52 2.24 -23.37
N LYS A 315 18.20 1.45 -22.53
CA LYS A 315 18.46 0.05 -22.84
C LYS A 315 17.19 -0.72 -22.53
N MET A 316 16.12 -0.39 -23.26
CA MET A 316 15.08 -1.37 -23.50
C MET A 316 15.79 -2.50 -24.23
N LYS A 317 15.97 -3.65 -23.58
CA LYS A 317 16.22 -4.87 -24.33
C LYS A 317 15.02 -5.00 -25.27
N GLN A 318 15.24 -4.87 -26.57
CA GLN A 318 14.15 -5.08 -27.54
C GLN A 318 13.69 -6.51 -27.34
N ILE A 319 12.50 -6.68 -26.77
CA ILE A 319 11.79 -7.95 -26.78
C ILE A 319 11.36 -8.15 -28.24
N THR A 320 11.94 -9.15 -28.91
CA THR A 320 11.55 -9.50 -30.28
C THR A 320 10.39 -10.49 -30.23
N ALA A 321 9.73 -10.72 -31.38
CA ALA A 321 8.68 -11.74 -31.48
C ALA A 321 9.22 -13.14 -31.11
N ASP A 322 10.51 -13.40 -31.31
CA ASP A 322 11.16 -14.67 -30.95
C ASP A 322 11.39 -14.81 -29.43
N ASP A 323 11.33 -13.73 -28.66
CA ASP A 323 11.38 -13.78 -27.19
C ASP A 323 9.99 -14.11 -26.58
N LEU A 324 8.93 -14.08 -27.39
CA LEU A 324 7.54 -14.23 -26.97
C LEU A 324 6.89 -15.54 -27.43
N PHE A 325 7.58 -16.37 -28.22
CA PHE A 325 7.07 -17.64 -28.76
C PHE A 325 8.08 -18.78 -28.73
#